data_AF-K9FRG0-F1
#
_entry.id   AF-K9FRG0-F1
#
_cell.length_a   1.000
_cell.length_b   1.000
_cell.length_c   1.000
_cell.angle_alpha   90.00
_cell.angle_beta   90.00
_cell.angle_gamma   90.00
#
_symmetry.space_group_name_H-M   'P 1'
#
loop_
_entity.id
_entity.type
_entity.pdbx_description
1 polymer ?
#
loop_
_entity_poly.entity_id
_entity_poly.type
_entity_poly.pdbx_seq_one_letter_code
_entity_poly.pdbx_strand_id
1 'polypeptide(L)' 'MPSSFARIHKRHAYSKEAHTYYPVLIVGAGPSGVAMGCRLKEVLGTDQFRIFDRQSGIGGTWWINRYPGAACDM' A
#
# COMPACT_ATOMS: atom_id res chain seq x y z
N MET A 1 8.31 -14.89 -19.85
CA MET A 1 8.67 -13.47 -19.71
C MET A 1 7.65 -12.82 -18.78
N PRO A 2 8.03 -12.11 -17.70
CA PRO A 2 7.04 -11.40 -16.91
C PRO A 2 6.44 -10.28 -17.77
N SER A 3 5.12 -10.24 -17.88
CA SER A 3 4.42 -9.23 -18.68
C SER A 3 4.68 -7.83 -18.09
N SER A 4 4.77 -6.79 -18.92
CA SER A 4 5.04 -5.43 -18.40
C SER A 4 3.99 -4.96 -17.38
N PHE A 5 2.79 -5.54 -17.42
CA PHE A 5 1.68 -5.26 -16.50
C PHE A 5 1.87 -5.84 -15.09
N ALA A 6 2.80 -6.77 -14.90
CA ALA A 6 3.06 -7.41 -13.61
C ALA A 6 4.10 -6.68 -12.75
N ARG A 7 4.68 -5.57 -13.23
CA ARG A 7 5.76 -4.85 -12.55
C ARG A 7 5.45 -3.37 -12.40
N ILE A 8 5.94 -2.74 -11.33
CA ILE A 8 5.91 -1.28 -11.16
C ILE A 8 6.85 -0.63 -12.18
N HIS A 9 6.36 0.36 -12.92
CA HIS A 9 7.15 1.10 -13.91
C HIS A 9 6.54 2.48 -14.20
N LYS A 10 7.38 3.42 -14.68
CA LYS A 10 6.89 4.71 -15.19
C LYS A 10 6.28 4.54 -16.59
N ARG A 11 5.07 5.07 -16.79
CA ARG A 11 4.42 5.25 -18.09
C ARG A 11 4.61 6.69 -18.54
N HIS A 12 4.69 6.90 -19.86
CA HIS A 12 4.77 8.23 -20.48
C HIS A 12 5.88 9.14 -19.89
N ALA A 13 7.06 8.57 -19.63
CA ALA A 13 8.11 9.21 -18.82
C ALA A 13 8.59 10.59 -19.31
N TYR A 14 8.37 10.93 -20.58
CA TYR A 14 8.77 12.19 -21.21
C TYR A 14 7.58 13.09 -21.62
N SER A 15 6.34 12.75 -21.24
CA SER A 15 5.16 13.59 -21.51
C SER A 15 4.59 14.19 -20.22
N LYS A 16 3.66 15.14 -20.36
CA LYS A 16 2.97 15.78 -19.24
C LYS A 16 2.19 14.79 -18.36
N GLU A 17 1.84 13.65 -18.94
CA GLU A 17 1.01 12.59 -18.36
C GLU A 17 1.84 11.48 -17.70
N ALA A 18 3.13 11.75 -17.43
CA ALA A 18 4.02 10.81 -16.76
C ALA A 18 3.46 10.37 -15.40
N HIS A 19 3.23 9.06 -15.24
CA HIS A 19 2.75 8.48 -13.98
C HIS A 19 3.44 7.14 -13.70
N THR A 20 3.45 6.74 -12.43
CA THR A 20 3.93 5.41 -12.04
C THR A 20 2.75 4.44 -12.05
N TYR A 21 2.86 3.37 -12.83
CA TYR A 21 1.89 2.28 -12.83
C TYR A 21 2.18 1.34 -11.66
N TYR A 22 1.14 1.01 -10.91
CA TYR A 22 1.16 0.02 -9.83
C TYR A 22 0.21 -1.12 -10.21
N PRO A 23 0.69 -2.38 -10.33
CA PRO A 23 -0.17 -3.53 -10.61
C PRO A 23 -1.26 -3.73 -9.54
N VAL A 24 -0.90 -3.49 -8.27
CA VAL A 24 -1.82 -3.52 -7.14
C VAL A 24 -1.62 -2.26 -6.30
N LEU A 25 -2.73 -1.61 -5.97
CA LEU A 25 -2.77 -0.44 -5.11
C LEU A 25 -3.61 -0.76 -3.88
N ILE A 26 -3.04 -0.54 -2.70
CA ILE A 26 -3.71 -0.74 -1.41
C ILE A 26 -3.94 0.64 -0.79
N VAL A 27 -5.19 0.93 -0.43
CA VAL A 27 -5.57 2.19 0.21
C VAL A 27 -5.80 1.94 1.70
N GLY A 28 -5.04 2.65 2.52
CA GLY A 28 -4.99 2.52 3.98
C GLY A 28 -3.78 1.72 4.45
N ALA A 29 -2.95 2.33 5.29
CA ALA A 29 -1.82 1.73 6.00
C ALA A 29 -2.18 1.37 7.46
N GLY A 30 -3.42 0.93 7.67
CA GLY A 30 -3.86 0.28 8.90
C GLY A 30 -3.48 -1.21 8.93
N PRO A 31 -3.87 -1.95 10.00
CA PRO A 31 -3.56 -3.37 10.14
C PRO A 31 -3.97 -4.21 8.91
N SER A 32 -5.14 -3.94 8.33
CA SER A 32 -5.64 -4.65 7.14
C SER A 32 -4.79 -4.41 5.90
N GLY A 33 -4.38 -3.17 5.63
CA GLY A 33 -3.56 -2.84 4.46
C GLY A 33 -2.13 -3.40 4.57
N VAL A 34 -1.56 -3.35 5.77
CA VAL A 34 -0.26 -3.99 6.07
C VAL A 34 -0.37 -5.51 5.90
N ALA A 35 -1.40 -6.14 6.48
CA ALA A 35 -1.62 -7.58 6.34
C ALA A 35 -1.81 -7.99 4.87
N MET A 36 -2.53 -7.20 4.07
CA MET A 36 -2.67 -7.44 2.64
C MET A 36 -1.30 -7.42 1.94
N GLY A 37 -0.46 -6.43 2.24
CA GLY A 37 0.91 -6.35 1.72
C GLY A 37 1.76 -7.58 2.10
N CYS A 38 1.66 -8.04 3.35
CA CYS A 38 2.32 -9.28 3.77
C CYS A 38 1.82 -10.50 2.98
N ARG A 39 0.50 -10.63 2.81
CA ARG A 39 -0.08 -11.78 2.08
C ARG A 39 0.25 -11.78 0.60
N LEU A 40 0.35 -10.62 -0.04
CA LEU A 40 0.85 -10.52 -1.42
C LEU A 40 2.28 -11.06 -1.53
N LYS A 41 3.14 -10.77 -0.55
CA LYS A 41 4.52 -11.29 -0.52
C LYS A 41 4.57 -12.78 -0.22
N GLU A 42 3.87 -13.23 0.82
CA GLU A 42 3.95 -14.60 1.33
C GLU A 42 3.24 -15.62 0.43
N VAL A 43 2.04 -15.29 -0.06
CA VAL A 43 1.17 -16.25 -0.76
C VAL A 43 1.38 -16.15 -2.27
N LEU A 44 1.52 -14.92 -2.80
CA LEU A 44 1.64 -14.69 -4.24
C LEU A 44 3.08 -14.43 -4.69
N GLY A 45 4.04 -14.34 -3.75
CA GLY A 45 5.45 -14.12 -4.08
C GLY A 45 5.74 -12.79 -4.77
N THR A 46 4.86 -11.79 -4.61
CA THR A 46 4.99 -10.50 -5.31
C THR A 46 5.11 -9.34 -4.34
N ASP A 47 6.03 -8.43 -4.65
CA ASP A 47 6.23 -7.14 -4.00
C ASP A 47 5.81 -5.95 -4.89
N GLN A 48 5.16 -6.24 -6.02
CA GLN A 48 4.78 -5.26 -7.04
C GLN A 48 3.46 -4.55 -6.68
N PHE A 49 3.43 -3.95 -5.48
CA PHE A 49 2.31 -3.18 -4.97
C PHE A 49 2.77 -1.92 -4.23
N ARG A 50 1.82 -1.01 -4.00
CA ARG A 50 2.06 0.18 -3.18
C ARG A 50 0.90 0.42 -2.23
N ILE A 51 1.22 0.69 -0.97
CA ILE A 51 0.27 1.11 0.05
C ILE A 51 0.30 2.63 0.12
N PHE A 52 -0.88 3.25 0.05
CA PHE A 52 -1.07 4.68 0.24
C PHE A 52 -1.97 4.91 1.45
N ASP A 53 -1.61 5.89 2.27
CA ASP A 53 -2.46 6.39 3.34
C ASP A 53 -2.52 7.92 3.26
N ARG A 54 -3.61 8.49 3.74
CA ARG A 54 -3.76 9.94 3.89
C ARG A 54 -2.90 10.46 5.04
N GLN A 55 -2.66 9.62 6.04
CA GLN A 55 -1.86 9.96 7.20
C GLN A 55 -0.36 9.90 6.89
N SER A 56 0.43 10.66 7.66
CA SER A 56 1.89 10.69 7.51
C SER A 56 2.60 9.46 8.06
N GLY A 57 1.88 8.50 8.63
CA GLY A 57 2.44 7.26 9.14
C GLY A 57 1.46 6.10 9.16
N ILE A 58 1.93 4.96 9.66
CA ILE A 58 1.22 3.68 9.65
C ILE A 58 0.38 3.51 10.93
N GLY A 59 -0.67 2.69 10.85
CA GLY A 59 -1.48 2.28 12.01
C GLY A 59 -2.97 2.49 11.83
N GLY A 60 -3.39 3.28 10.84
CA GLY A 60 -4.81 3.53 10.55
C GLY A 60 -5.53 4.11 11.76
N THR A 61 -6.54 3.40 12.28
CA THR A 61 -7.27 3.77 13.50
C THR A 61 -6.34 4.13 14.67
N TRP A 62 -5.26 3.37 14.88
CA TRP A 62 -4.30 3.61 15.97
C TRP A 62 -3.37 4.80 15.72
N TRP A 63 -3.18 5.20 14.46
CA TRP A 63 -2.42 6.41 14.15
C TRP A 63 -3.21 7.68 14.46
N ILE A 64 -4.50 7.69 14.14
CA ILE A 64 -5.37 8.87 14.28
C ILE A 64 -5.94 9.03 15.68
N ASN A 65 -6.12 7.94 16.44
CA ASN A 65 -6.66 7.97 17.79
C ASN A 65 -5.54 7.84 18.82
N ARG A 66 -5.13 8.97 19.40
CA ARG A 66 -4.11 9.06 20.46
C ARG A 66 -4.62 9.82 21.69
N TYR A 67 -5.92 9.73 21.94
CA TYR A 67 -6.51 10.29 23.16
C TYR A 67 -6.16 9.44 24.39
N PRO A 68 -6.14 10.01 25.59
CA PRO A 68 -5.88 9.25 26.82
C PRO A 68 -6.89 8.11 27.02
N GLY A 69 -6.40 6.91 27.30
CA GLY A 69 -7.25 5.73 27.49
C GLY A 69 -7.64 5.00 26.19
N ALA A 70 -7.10 5.39 25.02
CA ALA A 70 -7.25 4.60 23.80
C ALA A 70 -6.70 3.18 24.01
N ALA A 71 -7.56 2.17 23.87
CA ALA A 71 -7.24 0.77 24.10
C ALA A 71 -8.08 -0.15 23.20
N CYS A 72 -7.70 -1.43 23.15
CA CYS A 72 -8.46 -2.52 22.56
C CYS A 72 -9.20 -3.27 23.67
N ASP A 73 -10.39 -3.79 23.40
CA ASP A 73 -11.23 -4.56 24.32
C ASP A 73 -11.17 -6.08 24.09
N MET A 74 -10.38 -6.51 23.09
CA MET A 74 -10.08 -7.91 22.78
C MET A 74 -8.77 -8.40 23.38
#